data_AF-A0A6J2MYS4-F1
#
_entry.id   AF-A0A6J2MYS4-F1
#
_cell.length_a   1.000
_cell.length_b   1.000
_cell.length_c   1.000
_cell.angle_alpha   90.00
_cell.angle_beta   90.00
_cell.angle_gamma   90.00
#
_symmetry.space_group_name_H-M   'P 1'
#
loop_
_entity.id
_entity.type
_entity.pdbx_description
1 polymer ?
#
loop_
_entity_poly.entity_id
_entity_poly.type
_entity_poly.pdbx_seq_one_letter_code
_entity_poly.pdbx_strand_id
1 'polypeptide(L)' 'MSFLSSWSKAMFLIALTFPLYSETSFNSQRLNHPEQPDCDVYKNRLHACTREWRPICGTNGQTYSNRCVFCSRMM' A
#
# COMPACT_ATOMS: atom_id res chain seq x y z
N MET A 1 38.76 32.82 16.23
CA MET A 1 37.63 31.96 16.64
C MET A 1 36.67 31.81 15.46
N SER A 2 36.95 30.88 14.53
CA SER A 2 36.21 30.83 13.25
C SER A 2 35.77 29.41 12.84
N PHE A 3 35.96 28.41 13.70
CA PHE A 3 35.61 27.02 13.39
C PHE A 3 34.16 26.64 13.76
N LEU A 4 33.51 27.39 14.65
CA LEU A 4 32.13 27.12 15.12
C LEU A 4 31.04 27.72 14.20
N SER A 5 31.40 28.62 13.29
CA SER A 5 30.45 29.27 12.37
C SER A 5 30.10 28.41 11.16
N SER A 6 31.04 27.54 10.72
CA SER A 6 30.83 26.72 9.53
C SER A 6 29.88 25.55 9.80
N TRP A 7 30.07 24.85 10.92
CA TRP A 7 29.28 23.67 11.25
C TRP A 7 27.85 24.04 11.67
N SER A 8 27.65 25.12 12.42
CA SER A 8 26.31 25.61 12.75
C SER A 8 25.50 25.90 11.49
N LYS A 9 26.08 26.61 10.50
CA LYS A 9 25.45 26.86 9.20
C LYS A 9 25.15 25.57 8.44
N ALA A 10 26.06 24.59 8.44
CA ALA A 10 25.83 23.30 7.81
C ALA A 10 24.66 22.53 8.44
N MET A 11 24.53 22.56 9.77
CA MET A 11 23.41 21.91 10.47
C MET A 11 22.07 22.56 10.14
N PHE A 12 22.01 23.90 10.06
CA PHE A 12 20.80 24.60 9.63
C PHE A 12 20.40 24.26 8.19
N LEU A 13 21.37 24.15 7.28
CA LEU A 13 21.11 23.75 5.89
C LEU A 13 20.61 22.31 5.77
N ILE A 14 21.18 21.38 6.54
CA ILE A 14 20.72 19.98 6.58
C ILE A 14 19.30 19.91 7.13
N ALA A 15 19.00 20.62 8.23
CA ALA A 15 17.67 20.65 8.84
C ALA A 15 16.59 21.29 7.96
N LEU A 16 16.94 22.27 7.12
CA LEU A 16 16.02 22.91 6.17
C LEU A 16 15.79 22.10 4.89
N THR A 17 16.75 21.28 4.48
CA THR A 17 16.67 20.47 3.25
C THR A 17 16.12 19.06 3.49
N PHE A 18 16.26 18.52 4.71
CA PHE A 18 15.70 17.22 5.10
C PHE A 18 14.18 17.12 4.92
N PRO A 19 13.35 18.13 5.31
CA PRO A 19 11.91 18.08 5.13
C PRO A 19 11.53 17.97 3.65
N LEU A 20 12.19 18.73 2.78
CA LEU A 20 11.96 18.70 1.33
C LEU A 20 12.35 17.36 0.67
N TYR A 21 13.39 16.69 1.18
CA TYR A 21 13.78 15.36 0.68
C TYR A 21 12.86 14.25 1.19
N SER A 22 12.35 14.38 2.42
CA SER A 22 11.48 13.38 3.06
C SER A 22 10.13 13.23 2.36
N GLU A 23 9.61 14.31 1.75
CA GLU A 23 8.41 14.29 0.91
C GLU A 23 8.59 13.43 -0.36
N THR A 24 9.83 13.16 -0.79
CA THR A 24 10.11 12.30 -1.95
C THR A 24 10.31 10.83 -1.60
N SER A 25 10.60 10.50 -0.33
CA SER A 25 10.82 9.12 0.13
C SER A 25 9.62 8.51 0.85
N PHE A 26 8.68 9.33 1.31
CA PHE A 26 7.37 8.87 1.79
C PHE A 26 6.26 9.08 0.75
N ASN A 27 6.62 9.10 -0.54
CA ASN A 27 5.66 8.65 -1.52
C ASN A 27 5.62 7.13 -1.40
N SER A 28 4.87 6.63 -0.39
CA SER A 28 4.33 5.29 -0.48
C SER A 28 3.49 5.30 -1.75
N GLN A 29 4.15 4.94 -2.85
CA GLN A 29 3.51 4.65 -4.10
C GLN A 29 2.67 3.38 -3.86
N ARG A 30 1.56 3.53 -3.12
CA ARG A 30 0.29 2.90 -3.48
C ARG A 30 -0.23 3.54 -4.77
N LEU A 31 0.66 3.74 -5.75
CA LEU A 31 0.29 3.95 -7.12
C LEU A 31 -0.10 2.56 -7.62
N ASN A 32 -1.41 2.35 -7.67
CA ASN A 32 -2.01 1.40 -8.59
C ASN A 32 -1.61 -0.07 -8.41
N HIS A 33 -1.31 -0.54 -7.19
CA HIS A 33 -1.59 -1.94 -6.94
C HIS A 33 -3.09 -2.00 -6.63
N PRO A 34 -3.95 -2.59 -7.48
CA PRO A 34 -5.29 -2.96 -7.05
C PRO A 34 -5.08 -3.74 -5.75
N GLU A 35 -5.66 -3.23 -4.67
CA GLU A 35 -5.55 -3.84 -3.34
C GLU A 35 -5.98 -5.30 -3.51
N GLN A 36 -4.99 -6.18 -3.60
CA GLN A 36 -5.23 -7.57 -3.91
C GLN A 36 -6.06 -8.11 -2.76
N PRO A 37 -7.19 -8.79 -3.04
CA PRO A 37 -8.05 -9.25 -1.97
C PRO A 37 -7.26 -10.20 -1.08
N ASP A 38 -7.16 -9.87 0.21
CA ASP A 38 -6.58 -10.75 1.21
C ASP A 38 -7.46 -11.99 1.33
N CYS A 39 -6.95 -13.12 0.86
CA CYS A 39 -7.65 -14.38 0.87
C CYS A 39 -7.41 -15.19 2.16
N ASP A 40 -6.46 -14.79 3.02
CA ASP A 40 -6.17 -15.53 4.27
C ASP A 40 -7.36 -15.48 5.23
N VAL A 41 -8.15 -14.40 5.19
CA VAL A 41 -9.41 -14.24 5.94
C VAL A 41 -10.42 -15.35 5.61
N TYR A 42 -10.41 -15.89 4.40
CA TYR A 42 -11.36 -16.89 3.92
C TYR A 42 -10.86 -18.35 4.04
N LYS A 43 -9.59 -18.55 4.42
CA LYS A 43 -8.96 -19.88 4.54
C LYS A 43 -9.72 -20.84 5.46
N ASN A 44 -10.36 -20.32 6.50
CA ASN A 44 -11.16 -21.09 7.47
C ASN A 44 -12.68 -21.06 7.18
N ARG A 45 -13.10 -20.44 6.06
CA ARG A 45 -14.51 -20.19 5.66
C ARG A 45 -14.78 -20.71 4.25
N LEU A 46 -14.21 -21.86 3.91
CA LEU A 46 -14.07 -22.36 2.53
C LEU A 46 -15.36 -22.54 1.71
N HIS A 47 -16.57 -22.49 2.29
CA HIS A 47 -17.80 -22.80 1.54
C HIS A 47 -19.02 -21.92 1.84
N ALA A 48 -18.89 -20.91 2.71
CA ALA A 48 -20.02 -20.06 3.11
C ALA A 48 -19.73 -18.58 2.82
N CYS A 49 -19.86 -18.18 1.56
CA CYS A 49 -19.80 -16.78 1.17
C CYS A 49 -21.17 -16.10 1.30
N THR A 50 -21.17 -14.85 1.74
CA THR A 50 -22.37 -14.01 1.68
C THR A 50 -22.76 -13.73 0.23
N ARG A 51 -24.03 -13.41 0.00
CA ARG A 51 -24.54 -13.01 -1.32
C ARG A 51 -24.40 -11.51 -1.60
N GLU A 52 -23.47 -10.84 -0.90
CA GLU A 52 -23.19 -9.43 -1.17
C GLU A 52 -22.60 -9.26 -2.57
N TRP A 53 -23.02 -8.19 -3.25
CA TRP A 53 -22.51 -7.85 -4.57
C TRP A 53 -21.42 -6.78 -4.45
N ARG A 54 -20.17 -7.22 -4.56
CA ARG A 54 -18.95 -6.40 -4.56
C ARG A 54 -17.99 -6.96 -5.60
N PRO A 55 -18.26 -6.72 -6.89
CA PRO A 55 -17.66 -7.48 -7.98
C PRO A 55 -16.15 -7.26 -8.09
N ILE A 56 -15.43 -8.32 -8.46
CA ILE A 56 -13.97 -8.30 -8.70
C ILE A 56 -13.71 -8.88 -10.08
N CYS A 57 -12.94 -8.16 -10.89
CA CYS A 57 -12.45 -8.68 -12.15
C CYS A 57 -11.17 -9.49 -11.90
N GLY A 58 -11.22 -10.79 -12.17
CA GLY A 58 -10.04 -11.63 -12.15
C GLY A 58 -9.17 -11.42 -13.38
N THR A 59 -7.90 -11.78 -13.27
CA THR A 59 -6.94 -11.79 -14.39
C THR A 59 -7.30 -12.83 -15.45
N ASN A 60 -8.13 -13.81 -15.10
CA ASN A 60 -8.70 -14.79 -16.01
C ASN A 60 -9.90 -14.26 -16.83
N GLY A 61 -10.21 -12.96 -16.75
CA GLY A 61 -11.33 -12.33 -17.45
C GLY A 61 -12.71 -12.66 -16.86
N GLN A 62 -12.78 -13.39 -15.73
CA GLN A 62 -14.03 -13.68 -15.05
C GLN A 62 -14.32 -12.63 -13.98
N THR A 63 -15.60 -12.24 -13.86
CA THR A 63 -16.05 -11.40 -12.74
C THR A 63 -16.62 -12.27 -11.62
N TYR A 64 -16.17 -12.04 -10.40
CA TYR A 64 -16.61 -12.74 -9.20
C TYR A 64 -17.52 -11.83 -8.40
N SER A 65 -18.59 -12.38 -7.81
CA SER A 65 -19.62 -11.58 -7.12
C SER A 65 -19.11 -10.85 -5.89
N ASN A 66 -18.11 -11.40 -5.19
CA ASN A 66 -17.42 -10.78 -4.04
C ASN A 66 -16.05 -11.41 -3.77
N ARG A 67 -15.31 -10.82 -2.82
CA ARG A 67 -13.96 -11.27 -2.39
C ARG A 67 -13.95 -12.72 -1.93
N CYS A 68 -14.97 -13.16 -1.18
CA CYS A 68 -15.06 -14.54 -0.72
C CYS A 68 -15.17 -15.52 -1.90
N VAL A 69 -16.08 -15.26 -2.85
CA VAL A 69 -16.28 -16.11 -4.04
C VAL A 69 -15.06 -16.11 -4.96
N PHE A 70 -14.34 -14.99 -5.02
CA PHE A 70 -13.05 -14.90 -5.72
C PHE A 70 -12.00 -15.81 -5.06
N CYS A 71 -11.78 -15.66 -3.74
CA CYS A 71 -10.79 -16.43 -2.99
C CYS A 71 -11.12 -17.92 -2.96
N SER A 72 -12.41 -18.30 -2.85
CA SER A 72 -12.84 -19.70 -2.90
C SER A 72 -12.63 -20.37 -4.26
N ARG A 73 -12.37 -19.60 -5.33
CA ARG A 73 -12.07 -20.12 -6.67
C ARG A 73 -10.58 -20.12 -6.99
N MET A 74 -9.76 -19.48 -6.16
CA MET A 74 -8.29 -19.41 -6.30
C MET A 74 -7.55 -20.30 -5.32
N MET A 75 -8.22 -20.78 -4.27
CA MET A 75 -7.79 -21.89 -3.39
C MET A 75 -8.12 -23.22 -4.03
#